data_AF-A0A8H3LXU1-F1
#
_entry.id   AF-A0A8H3LXU1-F1
#
_cell.length_a   1.000
_cell.length_b   1.000
_cell.length_c   1.000
_cell.angle_alpha   90.00
_cell.angle_beta   90.00
_cell.angle_gamma   90.00
#
_symmetry.space_group_name_H-M   'P 1'
#
loop_
_entity.id
_entity.type
_entity.pdbx_description
1 polymer ?
#
loop_
_entity_poly.entity_id
_entity_poly.type
_entity_poly.pdbx_seq_one_letter_code
_entity_poly.pdbx_strand_id
1 'polypeptide(L)'
;MKFSGNKSESMLHYPIDAMIRVPLETFNKYIGGALQIEIDRDKADLGTTTIGTKRPDFLCWTKKLLLFKGEEKASSGEFNVAVEELEEKFNVLVPICFGKIQFMIGYAIAGSTVRFYAIDSSVEAKKKPSILFPLTGELNASNLVNRFTILRTVVNIARIILTISDNIPNTLIPLGKRQKLGHSFIMFLSNVVEKIILKVDLPYATNMDNQVNFLKKMYDYAKGHPGLVQVEKGPLFDKGKGIYRVVMKTRDIPCMSELKNENNVWEMMKYILTGRACNEKLSGYDDNTLTTAGYYTTTLDMYQLGKMLEALSSQISSDQGRGFVEELKSKKLTAELALKHSWINHSS
;
A
#
# COMPACT_ATOMS: atom_id res chain seq x y z
N MET A 1 21.31 -17.02 -25.09
CA MET A 1 20.43 -15.84 -25.01
C MET A 1 21.26 -14.63 -25.35
N LYS A 2 20.86 -13.80 -26.34
CA LYS A 2 21.65 -12.61 -26.74
C LYS A 2 21.10 -11.35 -26.06
N PHE A 3 21.75 -10.97 -24.95
CA PHE A 3 21.66 -9.64 -24.36
C PHE A 3 22.70 -8.77 -25.08
N SER A 4 22.33 -8.10 -26.17
CA SER A 4 23.25 -7.24 -26.95
C SER A 4 22.70 -5.82 -27.03
N GLY A 5 23.59 -4.83 -26.90
CA GLY A 5 23.29 -3.40 -26.77
C GLY A 5 22.50 -2.82 -27.95
N ASN A 6 21.68 -1.81 -27.65
CA ASN A 6 20.62 -1.19 -28.48
C ASN A 6 19.34 -2.02 -28.63
N LYS A 7 18.74 -2.44 -27.51
CA LYS A 7 17.39 -3.01 -27.47
C LYS A 7 16.52 -2.18 -26.54
N SER A 8 15.27 -1.94 -26.93
CA SER A 8 14.29 -1.31 -26.04
C SER A 8 14.03 -2.22 -24.83
N GLU A 9 13.66 -1.64 -23.69
CA GLU A 9 13.34 -2.35 -22.44
C GLU A 9 12.36 -3.52 -22.67
N SER A 10 11.35 -3.30 -23.54
CA SER A 10 10.39 -4.33 -23.95
C SER A 10 10.99 -5.60 -24.56
N MET A 11 12.17 -5.50 -25.19
CA MET A 11 12.87 -6.65 -25.78
C MET A 11 13.65 -7.49 -24.74
N LEU A 12 13.86 -6.95 -23.54
CA LEU A 12 14.44 -7.70 -22.42
C LEU A 12 13.40 -8.49 -21.64
N HIS A 13 12.11 -8.18 -21.81
CA HIS A 13 11.07 -8.91 -21.09
C HIS A 13 11.08 -10.41 -21.38
N TYR A 14 11.21 -10.80 -22.66
CA TYR A 14 11.24 -12.22 -23.04
C TYR A 14 12.38 -13.01 -22.33
N PRO A 15 13.65 -12.56 -22.37
CA PRO A 15 14.70 -13.28 -21.69
C PRO A 15 14.58 -13.26 -20.16
N ILE A 16 14.05 -12.20 -19.57
CA ILE A 16 13.81 -12.13 -18.12
C ILE A 16 12.68 -13.07 -17.71
N ASP A 17 11.58 -13.10 -18.46
CA ASP A 17 10.46 -14.00 -18.21
C ASP A 17 10.89 -15.46 -18.26
N ALA A 18 11.77 -15.84 -19.19
CA ALA A 18 12.29 -17.20 -19.27
C ALA A 18 13.09 -17.63 -18.02
N MET A 19 13.70 -16.67 -17.30
CA MET A 19 14.52 -16.95 -16.11
C MET A 19 13.76 -16.78 -14.79
N ILE A 20 12.69 -15.97 -14.77
CA ILE A 20 11.96 -15.61 -13.55
C ILE A 20 10.52 -16.10 -13.62
N ARG A 21 9.74 -15.57 -14.56
CA ARG A 21 8.31 -15.86 -14.69
C ARG A 21 8.02 -17.32 -15.02
N VAL A 22 8.62 -17.84 -16.09
CA VAL A 22 8.38 -19.20 -16.59
C VAL A 22 8.74 -20.24 -15.54
N PRO A 23 9.88 -20.15 -14.81
CA PRO A 23 10.16 -21.08 -13.71
C PRO A 23 9.15 -21.01 -12.56
N LEU A 24 8.65 -19.83 -12.17
CA LEU A 24 7.61 -19.69 -11.14
C LEU A 24 6.29 -20.35 -11.57
N GLU A 25 5.82 -20.04 -12.78
CA GLU A 25 4.59 -20.61 -13.35
C GLU A 25 4.72 -22.13 -13.52
N THR A 26 5.88 -22.60 -13.97
CA THR A 26 6.19 -24.03 -14.12
C THR A 26 6.18 -24.74 -12.77
N PHE A 27 6.85 -24.18 -11.76
CA PHE A 27 6.86 -24.74 -10.41
C PHE A 27 5.43 -24.82 -9.83
N ASN A 28 4.63 -23.75 -9.97
CA ASN A 28 3.24 -23.73 -9.55
C ASN A 28 2.42 -24.84 -10.22
N LYS A 29 2.59 -25.02 -11.53
CA LYS A 29 1.92 -26.08 -12.29
C LYS A 29 2.30 -27.48 -11.78
N TYR A 30 3.57 -27.72 -11.49
CA TYR A 30 4.05 -29.03 -11.01
C TYR A 30 3.53 -29.39 -9.63
N ILE A 31 3.29 -28.40 -8.76
CA ILE A 31 2.71 -28.63 -7.43
C ILE A 31 1.17 -28.57 -7.42
N GLY A 32 0.52 -28.70 -8.59
CA GLY A 32 -0.94 -28.73 -8.70
C GLY A 32 -1.63 -27.38 -8.48
N GLY A 33 -0.92 -26.27 -8.69
CA GLY A 33 -1.48 -24.91 -8.53
C GLY A 33 -1.47 -24.38 -7.09
N ALA A 34 -0.80 -25.06 -6.17
CA ALA A 34 -0.83 -24.73 -4.74
C ALA A 34 -0.25 -23.35 -4.37
N LEU A 35 0.60 -22.72 -5.21
CA LEU A 35 1.12 -21.38 -4.90
C LEU A 35 0.06 -20.28 -5.00
N GLN A 36 -1.01 -20.52 -5.79
CA GLN A 36 -2.05 -19.52 -6.08
C GLN A 36 -1.47 -18.16 -6.48
N ILE A 37 -0.45 -18.19 -7.36
CA ILE A 37 0.24 -16.98 -7.82
C ILE A 37 -0.48 -16.32 -8.99
N GLU A 38 -0.45 -15.00 -8.99
CA GLU A 38 -0.85 -14.16 -10.10
C GLU A 38 0.31 -13.24 -10.45
N ILE A 39 0.66 -13.15 -11.73
CA ILE A 39 1.79 -12.36 -12.22
C ILE A 39 1.25 -11.31 -13.19
N ASP A 40 1.67 -10.06 -13.00
CA ASP A 40 1.40 -8.98 -13.95
C ASP A 40 2.70 -8.23 -14.26
N ARG A 41 2.72 -7.66 -15.46
CA ARG A 41 3.80 -6.85 -16.00
C ARG A 41 3.28 -5.44 -16.18
N ASP A 42 4.11 -4.44 -15.91
CA ASP A 42 3.79 -3.11 -16.43
C ASP A 42 4.05 -3.10 -17.93
N LYS A 43 3.03 -3.47 -18.70
CA LYS A 43 3.02 -3.18 -20.13
C LYS A 43 2.84 -1.69 -20.26
N ALA A 44 3.65 -1.06 -21.10
CA ALA A 44 3.43 0.30 -21.58
C ALA A 44 2.13 0.38 -22.43
N ASP A 45 0.98 0.04 -21.86
CA ASP A 45 -0.31 0.11 -22.52
C ASP A 45 -1.05 1.36 -22.06
N LEU A 46 -1.18 2.27 -23.02
CA LEU A 46 -2.29 3.21 -23.18
C LEU A 46 -2.52 4.15 -21.97
N GLY A 47 -1.54 5.01 -21.70
CA GLY A 47 -1.72 6.36 -21.11
C GLY A 47 -1.47 6.56 -19.63
N THR A 48 -0.54 5.81 -19.05
CA THR A 48 -0.17 5.91 -17.64
C THR A 48 1.11 6.71 -17.40
N THR A 49 1.46 7.71 -18.22
CA THR A 49 2.79 8.38 -18.15
C THR A 49 3.21 8.94 -16.78
N THR A 50 2.29 9.13 -15.81
CA THR A 50 2.63 9.47 -14.41
C THR A 50 2.37 8.37 -13.37
N ILE A 51 1.77 7.24 -13.76
CA ILE A 51 1.51 6.08 -12.89
C ILE A 51 2.48 4.94 -13.18
N GLY A 52 2.93 4.77 -14.44
CA GLY A 52 3.99 3.82 -14.79
C GLY A 52 5.29 4.08 -14.04
N THR A 53 5.62 5.35 -13.74
CA THR A 53 6.80 5.68 -12.93
C THR A 53 6.70 5.26 -11.45
N LYS A 54 5.51 4.93 -10.95
CA LYS A 54 5.30 4.52 -9.55
C LYS A 54 5.09 3.01 -9.39
N ARG A 55 4.89 2.28 -10.48
CA ARG A 55 4.57 0.86 -10.49
C ARG A 55 5.82 0.08 -10.95
N PRO A 56 6.20 -1.01 -10.25
CA PRO A 56 7.27 -1.88 -10.70
C PRO A 56 6.92 -2.62 -12.00
N ASP A 57 7.93 -2.95 -12.80
CA ASP A 57 7.78 -3.63 -14.09
C ASP A 57 7.27 -5.06 -13.98
N PHE A 58 7.59 -5.72 -12.87
CA PHE A 58 7.15 -7.07 -12.56
C PHE A 58 6.49 -7.11 -11.19
N LEU A 59 5.31 -7.73 -11.10
CA LEU A 59 4.57 -7.92 -9.86
C LEU A 59 4.05 -9.36 -9.79
N CYS A 60 4.24 -10.00 -8.64
CA CYS A 60 3.77 -11.34 -8.36
C CYS A 60 3.08 -11.37 -6.99
N TRP A 61 1.79 -11.68 -7.01
CA TRP A 61 0.95 -11.85 -5.85
C TRP A 61 0.74 -13.32 -5.54
N THR A 62 0.52 -13.64 -4.28
CA THR A 62 -0.18 -14.86 -3.87
C THR A 62 -1.43 -14.46 -3.09
N LYS A 63 -2.59 -14.97 -3.51
CA LYS A 63 -3.90 -14.47 -3.07
C LYS A 63 -4.03 -12.94 -3.30
N LYS A 64 -3.89 -12.12 -2.25
CA LYS A 64 -3.90 -10.65 -2.32
C LYS A 64 -2.58 -10.00 -1.88
N LEU A 65 -1.62 -10.78 -1.37
CA LEU A 65 -0.35 -10.25 -0.89
C LEU A 65 0.62 -10.10 -2.06
N LEU A 66 1.15 -8.90 -2.26
CA LEU A 66 2.28 -8.68 -3.18
C LEU A 66 3.55 -9.18 -2.48
N LEU A 67 4.16 -10.27 -2.95
CA LEU A 67 5.35 -10.83 -2.30
C LEU A 67 6.63 -10.59 -3.07
N PHE A 68 6.52 -10.50 -4.40
CA PHE A 68 7.69 -10.44 -5.27
C PHE A 68 7.49 -9.39 -6.36
N LYS A 69 8.44 -8.45 -6.47
CA LYS A 69 8.45 -7.41 -7.49
C LYS A 69 9.80 -7.29 -8.18
N GLY A 70 9.81 -6.69 -9.36
CA GLY A 70 11.02 -6.49 -10.14
C GLY A 70 11.04 -5.14 -10.85
N GLU A 71 12.25 -4.65 -11.05
CA GLU A 71 12.56 -3.45 -11.83
C GLU A 71 13.60 -3.79 -12.90
N GLU A 72 13.39 -3.32 -14.12
CA GLU A 72 14.10 -3.74 -15.32
C GLU A 72 14.57 -2.52 -16.14
N LYS A 73 15.86 -2.51 -16.50
CA LYS A 73 16.43 -1.49 -17.40
C LYS A 73 17.13 -2.13 -18.60
N ALA A 74 17.15 -1.39 -19.70
CA ALA A 74 17.68 -1.88 -20.97
C ALA A 74 19.21 -2.06 -20.94
N SER A 75 19.93 -1.07 -20.42
CA SER A 75 21.39 -1.03 -20.46
C SER A 75 22.00 -1.48 -19.14
N SER A 76 23.04 -2.31 -19.17
CA SER A 76 23.77 -2.69 -17.95
C SER A 76 24.34 -1.50 -17.17
N GLY A 77 24.57 -0.35 -17.84
CA GLY A 77 25.00 0.89 -17.18
C GLY A 77 23.91 1.54 -16.32
N GLU A 78 22.66 1.13 -16.49
CA GLU A 78 21.48 1.61 -15.73
C GLU A 78 21.16 0.69 -14.54
N PHE A 79 22.06 -0.21 -14.16
CA PHE A 79 21.82 -1.14 -13.06
C PHE A 79 21.49 -0.44 -11.74
N ASN A 80 22.24 0.61 -11.40
CA ASN A 80 21.96 1.38 -10.19
C ASN A 80 20.61 2.11 -10.27
N VAL A 81 20.19 2.56 -11.46
CA VAL A 81 18.86 3.15 -11.67
C VAL A 81 17.77 2.11 -11.39
N ALA A 82 17.94 0.87 -11.85
CA ALA A 82 17.00 -0.22 -11.54
C ALA A 82 16.94 -0.52 -10.03
N VAL A 83 18.06 -0.42 -9.32
CA VAL A 83 18.13 -0.62 -7.87
C VAL A 83 17.45 0.52 -7.12
N GLU A 84 17.71 1.77 -7.51
CA GLU A 84 17.06 2.97 -6.94
C GLU A 84 15.54 2.92 -7.14
N GLU A 85 15.07 2.64 -8.35
CA GLU A 85 13.63 2.51 -8.62
C GLU A 85 13.00 1.32 -7.88
N LEU A 86 13.73 0.21 -7.70
CA LEU A 86 13.29 -0.89 -6.84
C LEU A 86 13.19 -0.45 -5.37
N GLU A 87 14.09 0.41 -4.89
CA GLU A 87 14.05 0.95 -3.53
C GLU A 87 12.97 2.01 -3.33
N GLU A 88 12.57 2.75 -4.36
CA GLU A 88 11.55 3.79 -4.28
C GLU A 88 10.13 3.25 -4.46
N LYS A 89 9.93 2.34 -5.40
CA LYS A 89 8.59 1.82 -5.75
C LYS A 89 8.14 0.78 -4.73
N PHE A 90 7.03 1.08 -4.04
CA PHE A 90 6.40 0.20 -3.04
C PHE A 90 7.30 -0.14 -1.84
N ASN A 91 8.03 0.86 -1.36
CA ASN A 91 9.00 0.73 -0.29
C ASN A 91 8.44 0.84 1.13
N VAL A 92 7.13 1.14 1.24
CA VAL A 92 6.40 1.15 2.51
C VAL A 92 5.47 -0.05 2.57
N LEU A 93 5.77 -1.01 3.46
CA LEU A 93 4.88 -2.14 3.72
C LEU A 93 3.84 -1.75 4.78
N VAL A 94 2.72 -1.18 4.32
CA VAL A 94 1.61 -0.82 5.22
C VAL A 94 0.82 -2.07 5.68
N PRO A 95 0.40 -2.16 6.96
CA PRO A 95 -0.30 -3.34 7.47
C PRO A 95 -1.59 -3.70 6.71
N ILE A 96 -2.28 -2.74 6.11
CA ILE A 96 -3.50 -3.00 5.33
C ILE A 96 -3.21 -3.77 4.02
N CYS A 97 -1.99 -3.68 3.50
CA CYS A 97 -1.56 -4.37 2.29
C CYS A 97 -0.72 -5.64 2.60
N PHE A 98 -0.01 -5.66 3.73
CA PHE A 98 0.98 -6.70 4.05
C PHE A 98 0.70 -7.49 5.35
N GLY A 99 -0.28 -7.07 6.15
CA GLY A 99 -0.58 -7.69 7.43
C GLY A 99 0.61 -7.63 8.39
N LYS A 100 1.10 -8.81 8.81
CA LYS A 100 2.27 -8.95 9.68
C LYS A 100 3.58 -9.16 8.92
N ILE A 101 3.54 -9.19 7.58
CA ILE A 101 4.72 -9.43 6.75
C ILE A 101 5.62 -8.18 6.77
N GLN A 102 6.88 -8.37 7.12
CA GLN A 102 7.88 -7.30 7.26
C GLN A 102 8.87 -7.24 6.10
N PHE A 103 8.87 -8.25 5.23
CA PHE A 103 9.80 -8.37 4.12
C PHE A 103 9.06 -8.63 2.81
N MET A 104 9.48 -7.94 1.76
CA MET A 104 9.11 -8.24 0.37
C MET A 104 10.36 -8.68 -0.39
N ILE A 105 10.21 -9.56 -1.37
CA ILE A 105 11.33 -9.95 -2.23
C ILE A 105 11.33 -9.06 -3.47
N GLY A 106 12.52 -8.60 -3.86
CA GLY A 106 12.73 -7.77 -5.04
C GLY A 106 13.82 -8.33 -5.95
N TYR A 107 13.79 -7.94 -7.22
CA TYR A 107 14.96 -8.05 -8.09
C TYR A 107 15.18 -6.77 -8.89
N ALA A 108 16.45 -6.48 -9.18
CA ALA A 108 16.84 -5.46 -10.15
C ALA A 108 17.57 -6.15 -11.31
N ILE A 109 17.20 -5.79 -12.54
CA ILE A 109 17.87 -6.25 -13.76
C ILE A 109 18.22 -5.04 -14.62
N ALA A 110 19.44 -5.03 -15.15
CA ALA A 110 19.81 -4.11 -16.21
C ALA A 110 20.72 -4.80 -17.23
N GLY A 111 20.28 -4.84 -18.49
CA GLY A 111 20.96 -5.63 -19.53
C GLY A 111 21.07 -7.11 -19.13
N SER A 112 22.29 -7.58 -18.84
CA SER A 112 22.54 -8.95 -18.33
C SER A 112 22.84 -9.01 -16.85
N THR A 113 22.91 -7.89 -16.14
CA THR A 113 23.22 -7.84 -14.70
C THR A 113 21.94 -8.03 -13.90
N VAL A 114 21.96 -8.94 -12.93
CA VAL A 114 20.81 -9.32 -12.11
C VAL A 114 21.23 -9.38 -10.65
N ARG A 115 20.39 -8.87 -9.74
CA ARG A 115 20.54 -9.11 -8.30
C ARG A 115 19.18 -9.21 -7.62
N PHE A 116 19.08 -10.12 -6.65
CA PHE A 116 17.90 -10.28 -5.82
C PHE A 116 18.10 -9.62 -4.46
N TYR A 117 17.00 -9.12 -3.90
CA TYR A 117 16.98 -8.37 -2.65
C TYR A 117 15.83 -8.81 -1.76
N ALA A 118 16.01 -8.71 -0.45
CA ALA A 118 14.94 -8.58 0.50
C ALA A 118 14.76 -7.09 0.79
N ILE A 119 13.51 -6.63 0.78
CA ILE A 119 13.12 -5.26 1.05
C ILE A 119 12.56 -5.26 2.48
N ASP A 120 13.32 -4.69 3.40
CA ASP A 120 12.99 -4.62 4.81
C ASP A 120 12.42 -3.23 5.13
N SER A 121 11.13 -3.15 5.41
CA SER A 121 10.50 -1.86 5.75
C SER A 121 10.36 -1.64 7.26
N SER A 122 11.08 -2.40 8.09
CA SER A 122 11.13 -2.21 9.54
C SER A 122 11.66 -0.82 9.91
N VAL A 123 11.34 -0.39 11.13
CA VAL A 123 11.82 0.91 11.64
C VAL A 123 13.35 0.92 11.71
N GLU A 124 13.94 -0.23 12.00
CA GLU A 124 15.38 -0.45 12.08
C GLU A 124 16.03 -0.37 10.69
N ALA A 125 15.42 -0.96 9.66
CA ALA A 125 15.92 -0.89 8.30
C ALA A 125 15.89 0.52 7.73
N LYS A 126 14.87 1.33 8.08
CA LYS A 126 14.79 2.75 7.70
C LYS A 126 15.91 3.63 8.28
N LYS A 127 16.64 3.14 9.30
CA LYS A 127 17.82 3.83 9.85
C LYS A 127 19.10 3.52 9.06
N LYS A 128 19.08 2.49 8.21
CA LYS A 128 20.21 2.11 7.37
C LYS A 128 20.24 2.97 6.09
N PRO A 129 21.39 3.05 5.40
CA PRO A 129 21.50 3.78 4.14
C PRO A 129 20.59 3.27 3.02
N SER A 130 20.21 1.99 3.07
CA SER A 130 19.26 1.37 2.14
C SER A 130 18.41 0.34 2.86
N ILE A 131 17.14 0.24 2.47
CA ILE A 131 16.22 -0.81 2.93
C ILE A 131 16.38 -2.12 2.15
N LEU A 132 17.21 -2.13 1.11
CA LEU A 132 17.49 -3.30 0.28
C LEU A 132 18.63 -4.12 0.89
N PHE A 133 18.32 -5.36 1.25
CA PHE A 133 19.31 -6.35 1.66
C PHE A 133 19.61 -7.32 0.51
N PRO A 134 20.84 -7.36 -0.03
CA PRO A 134 21.15 -8.24 -1.15
C PRO A 134 21.08 -9.72 -0.75
N LEU A 135 20.24 -10.48 -1.43
CA LEU A 135 20.11 -11.94 -1.26
C LEU A 135 21.12 -12.70 -2.13
N THR A 136 21.68 -12.04 -3.15
CA THR A 136 22.69 -12.60 -4.04
C THR A 136 23.80 -11.58 -4.31
N GLY A 137 24.95 -12.06 -4.78
CA GLY A 137 25.91 -11.22 -5.50
C GLY A 137 25.32 -10.65 -6.80
N GLU A 138 26.10 -9.84 -7.51
CA GLU A 138 25.75 -9.41 -8.88
C GLU A 138 25.94 -10.61 -9.83
N LEU A 139 24.85 -11.05 -10.44
CA LEU A 139 24.83 -12.19 -11.35
C LEU A 139 24.80 -11.68 -12.79
N ASN A 140 25.56 -12.35 -13.66
CA ASN A 140 25.52 -12.09 -15.09
C ASN A 140 24.69 -13.17 -15.80
N ALA A 141 23.50 -12.84 -16.30
CA ALA A 141 22.59 -13.71 -17.01
C ALA A 141 23.14 -14.26 -18.35
N SER A 142 24.21 -13.69 -18.88
CA SER A 142 24.92 -14.26 -20.04
C SER A 142 25.79 -15.46 -19.65
N ASN A 143 26.16 -15.58 -18.38
CA ASN A 143 26.94 -16.70 -17.85
C ASN A 143 26.03 -17.88 -17.46
N LEU A 144 26.42 -19.11 -17.84
CA LEU A 144 25.64 -20.33 -17.59
C LEU A 144 25.48 -20.63 -16.09
N VAL A 145 26.55 -20.56 -15.30
CA VAL A 145 26.55 -20.85 -13.87
C VAL A 145 25.65 -19.86 -13.13
N ASN A 146 25.75 -18.58 -13.47
CA ASN A 146 24.90 -17.54 -12.90
C ASN A 146 23.42 -17.75 -13.23
N ARG A 147 23.09 -18.25 -14.44
CA ARG A 147 21.70 -18.61 -14.78
C ARG A 147 21.17 -19.73 -13.90
N PHE A 148 21.97 -20.74 -13.56
CA PHE A 148 21.56 -21.76 -12.58
C PHE A 148 21.33 -21.16 -11.20
N THR A 149 22.17 -20.20 -10.77
CA THR A 149 21.96 -19.47 -9.51
C THR A 149 20.65 -18.68 -9.53
N ILE A 150 20.33 -17.98 -10.62
CA ILE A 150 19.05 -17.27 -10.80
C ILE A 150 17.88 -18.24 -10.67
N LEU A 151 17.90 -19.36 -11.40
CA LEU A 151 16.84 -20.38 -11.34
C LEU A 151 16.67 -20.95 -9.93
N ARG A 152 17.78 -21.26 -9.24
CA ARG A 152 17.74 -21.73 -7.85
C ARG A 152 17.11 -20.70 -6.92
N THR A 153 17.45 -19.42 -7.08
CA THR A 153 16.86 -18.34 -6.29
C THR A 153 15.35 -18.25 -6.52
N VAL A 154 14.90 -18.33 -7.78
CA VAL A 154 13.47 -18.31 -8.13
C VAL A 154 12.71 -19.50 -7.54
N VAL A 155 13.30 -20.70 -7.54
CA VAL A 155 12.71 -21.87 -6.86
C VAL A 155 12.63 -21.66 -5.34
N ASN A 156 13.62 -21.01 -4.73
CA ASN A 156 13.57 -20.68 -3.31
C ASN A 156 12.47 -19.63 -2.99
N ILE A 157 12.26 -18.65 -3.87
CA ILE A 157 11.14 -17.71 -3.76
C ILE A 157 9.81 -18.47 -3.81
N ALA A 158 9.65 -19.41 -4.74
CA ALA A 158 8.46 -20.25 -4.84
C ALA A 158 8.22 -21.07 -3.54
N ARG A 159 9.28 -21.61 -2.93
CA ARG A 159 9.19 -22.31 -1.64
C ARG A 159 8.74 -21.37 -0.52
N ILE A 160 9.25 -20.14 -0.47
CA ILE A 160 8.82 -19.14 0.52
C ILE A 160 7.33 -18.83 0.35
N ILE A 161 6.87 -18.59 -0.89
CA ILE A 161 5.45 -18.36 -1.21
C ILE A 161 4.60 -19.49 -0.66
N LEU A 162 4.99 -20.74 -0.92
CA LEU A 162 4.26 -21.92 -0.47
C LEU A 162 4.22 -22.01 1.07
N THR A 163 5.33 -21.72 1.75
CA THR A 163 5.39 -21.78 3.21
C THR A 163 4.47 -20.74 3.88
N ILE A 164 4.34 -19.55 3.29
CA ILE A 164 3.54 -18.48 3.90
C ILE A 164 2.08 -18.48 3.46
N SER A 165 1.71 -19.19 2.38
CA SER A 165 0.42 -19.03 1.70
C SER A 165 -0.78 -19.21 2.63
N ASP A 166 -0.69 -20.14 3.58
CA ASP A 166 -1.79 -20.47 4.50
C ASP A 166 -2.00 -19.40 5.58
N ASN A 167 -0.99 -18.57 5.83
CA ASN A 167 -1.01 -17.53 6.86
C ASN A 167 -1.40 -16.15 6.31
N ILE A 168 -1.75 -16.04 5.02
CA ILE A 168 -2.10 -14.77 4.37
C ILE A 168 -3.57 -14.40 4.67
N PRO A 169 -3.84 -13.24 5.30
CA PRO A 169 -5.21 -12.79 5.54
C PRO A 169 -5.97 -12.48 4.23
N ASN A 170 -7.25 -12.83 4.18
CA ASN A 170 -8.12 -12.52 3.03
C ASN A 170 -8.55 -11.04 2.97
N THR A 171 -8.28 -10.28 4.04
CA THR A 171 -8.65 -8.87 4.22
C THR A 171 -7.67 -7.89 3.59
N LEU A 172 -6.52 -8.36 3.09
CA LEU A 172 -5.50 -7.49 2.50
C LEU A 172 -5.99 -6.77 1.25
N ILE A 173 -5.50 -5.54 1.06
CA ILE A 173 -5.63 -4.81 -0.20
C ILE A 173 -4.49 -5.22 -1.14
N PRO A 174 -4.78 -5.72 -2.36
CA PRO A 174 -3.74 -6.15 -3.29
C PRO A 174 -3.08 -4.95 -3.96
N LEU A 175 -1.95 -4.52 -3.39
CA LEU A 175 -1.14 -3.41 -3.86
C LEU A 175 -0.65 -3.65 -5.31
N GLY A 176 -0.79 -2.65 -6.17
CA GLY A 176 -0.39 -2.69 -7.58
C GLY A 176 -1.28 -3.54 -8.49
N LYS A 177 -2.35 -4.15 -7.94
CA LYS A 177 -3.29 -4.99 -8.69
C LYS A 177 -4.53 -4.19 -9.06
N ARG A 178 -4.90 -4.20 -10.34
CA ARG A 178 -6.15 -3.62 -10.81
C ARG A 178 -7.32 -4.52 -10.44
N GLN A 179 -8.29 -3.98 -9.71
CA GLN A 179 -9.50 -4.68 -9.28
C GLN A 179 -10.73 -4.05 -9.89
N LYS A 180 -11.67 -4.88 -10.37
CA LYS A 180 -12.99 -4.41 -10.78
C LYS A 180 -13.89 -4.31 -9.54
N LEU A 181 -14.42 -3.13 -9.27
CA LEU A 181 -15.37 -2.85 -8.18
C LEU A 181 -16.59 -2.14 -8.76
N GLY A 182 -17.70 -2.88 -8.88
CA GLY A 182 -18.89 -2.44 -9.57
C GLY A 182 -18.57 -2.02 -11.02
N HIS A 183 -18.93 -0.78 -11.35
CA HIS A 183 -18.71 -0.13 -12.65
C HIS A 183 -17.34 0.56 -12.79
N SER A 184 -16.41 0.31 -11.87
CA SER A 184 -15.11 0.96 -11.84
C SER A 184 -13.97 -0.04 -11.71
N PHE A 185 -12.78 0.40 -12.12
CA PHE A 185 -11.53 -0.27 -11.83
C PHE A 185 -10.74 0.55 -10.84
N ILE A 186 -10.23 -0.09 -9.79
CA ILE A 186 -9.45 0.52 -8.73
C ILE A 186 -8.08 -0.14 -8.66
N MET A 187 -7.04 0.66 -8.50
CA MET A 187 -5.69 0.17 -8.23
C MET A 187 -5.07 0.98 -7.10
N PHE A 188 -4.69 0.29 -6.04
CA PHE A 188 -3.94 0.89 -4.94
C PHE A 188 -2.45 0.86 -5.28
N LEU A 189 -1.77 1.99 -5.16
CA LEU A 189 -0.32 2.11 -5.24
C LEU A 189 0.23 2.51 -3.86
N SER A 190 1.54 2.73 -3.76
CA SER A 190 2.20 3.07 -2.48
C SER A 190 1.61 4.28 -1.77
N ASN A 191 1.26 5.33 -2.51
CA ASN A 191 0.79 6.60 -1.93
C ASN A 191 -0.42 7.22 -2.66
N VAL A 192 -1.02 6.48 -3.58
CA VAL A 192 -2.17 6.94 -4.35
C VAL A 192 -3.10 5.78 -4.69
N VAL A 193 -4.36 6.12 -4.95
CA VAL A 193 -5.35 5.21 -5.52
C VAL A 193 -5.74 5.73 -6.90
N GLU A 194 -5.61 4.89 -7.92
CA GLU A 194 -6.16 5.15 -9.24
C GLU A 194 -7.58 4.57 -9.33
N LYS A 195 -8.51 5.39 -9.83
CA LYS A 195 -9.85 4.95 -10.22
C LYS A 195 -10.08 5.24 -11.70
N ILE A 196 -10.54 4.22 -12.42
CA ILE A 196 -10.92 4.27 -13.84
C ILE A 196 -12.38 3.86 -13.97
N ILE A 197 -13.13 4.56 -14.82
CA ILE A 197 -14.53 4.25 -15.16
C ILE A 197 -14.65 4.31 -16.69
N LEU A 198 -15.32 3.35 -17.30
CA LEU A 198 -15.59 3.38 -18.74
C LEU A 198 -16.64 4.45 -19.06
N LYS A 199 -16.60 5.04 -20.26
CA LYS A 199 -17.60 6.04 -20.67
C LYS A 199 -19.04 5.54 -20.51
N VAL A 200 -19.29 4.29 -20.87
CA VAL A 200 -20.62 3.65 -20.80
C VAL A 200 -21.14 3.52 -19.37
N ASP A 201 -20.22 3.52 -18.40
CA ASP A 201 -20.48 3.33 -16.98
C ASP A 201 -20.48 4.67 -16.22
N LEU A 202 -20.12 5.78 -16.88
CA LEU A 202 -20.09 7.09 -16.25
C LEU A 202 -21.49 7.72 -16.27
N PRO A 203 -22.06 8.08 -15.11
CA PRO A 203 -23.37 8.74 -15.07
C PRO A 203 -23.36 10.06 -15.83
N TYR A 204 -24.48 10.38 -16.47
CA TYR A 204 -24.67 11.64 -17.21
C TYR A 204 -23.64 11.88 -18.34
N ALA A 205 -23.15 10.79 -18.96
CA ALA A 205 -22.16 10.82 -20.04
C ALA A 205 -22.63 11.45 -21.37
N THR A 206 -23.86 11.96 -21.46
CA THR A 206 -24.37 12.66 -22.66
C THR A 206 -23.58 13.94 -22.94
N ASN A 207 -23.08 14.62 -21.90
CA ASN A 207 -22.12 15.71 -22.03
C ASN A 207 -20.90 15.48 -21.13
N MET A 208 -19.90 14.80 -21.69
CA MET A 208 -18.68 14.41 -20.98
C MET A 208 -17.87 15.59 -20.44
N ASP A 209 -17.75 16.67 -21.22
CA ASP A 209 -16.92 17.80 -20.83
C ASP A 209 -17.56 18.55 -19.64
N ASN A 210 -18.88 18.72 -19.64
CA ASN A 210 -19.62 19.27 -18.50
C ASN A 210 -19.53 18.37 -17.27
N GLN A 211 -19.68 17.06 -17.45
CA GLN A 211 -19.62 16.10 -16.34
C GLN A 211 -18.24 16.07 -15.68
N VAL A 212 -17.17 16.05 -16.47
CA VAL A 212 -15.80 16.11 -15.95
C VAL A 212 -15.54 17.44 -15.23
N ASN A 213 -16.01 18.56 -15.79
CA ASN A 213 -15.88 19.88 -15.15
C ASN A 213 -16.65 19.96 -13.83
N PHE A 214 -17.84 19.40 -13.75
CA PHE A 214 -18.61 19.31 -12.51
C PHE A 214 -17.87 18.50 -11.45
N LEU A 215 -17.39 17.30 -11.80
CA LEU A 215 -16.62 16.46 -10.89
C LEU A 215 -15.33 17.14 -10.44
N LYS A 216 -14.64 17.85 -11.34
CA LYS A 216 -13.45 18.64 -11.01
C LYS A 216 -13.75 19.69 -9.94
N LYS A 217 -14.83 20.47 -10.09
CA LYS A 217 -15.27 21.44 -9.08
C LYS A 217 -15.55 20.76 -7.73
N MET A 218 -16.22 19.62 -7.72
CA MET A 218 -16.49 18.86 -6.49
C MET A 218 -15.20 18.48 -5.76
N TYR A 219 -14.17 18.03 -6.48
CA TYR A 219 -12.87 17.73 -5.87
C TYR A 219 -12.12 18.98 -5.42
N ASP A 220 -12.22 20.09 -6.16
CA ASP A 220 -11.64 21.36 -5.76
C ASP A 220 -12.25 21.86 -4.44
N TYR A 221 -13.57 21.71 -4.25
CA TYR A 221 -14.24 21.99 -2.97
C TYR A 221 -13.79 21.05 -1.85
N ALA A 222 -13.59 19.76 -2.14
CA ALA A 222 -13.11 18.78 -1.16
C ALA A 222 -11.65 18.98 -0.75
N LYS A 223 -10.86 19.73 -1.53
CA LYS A 223 -9.43 19.91 -1.32
C LYS A 223 -9.14 20.53 0.05
N GLY A 224 -8.23 19.91 0.78
CA GLY A 224 -7.83 20.34 2.12
C GLY A 224 -8.82 19.98 3.23
N HIS A 225 -10.03 19.52 2.89
CA HIS A 225 -11.03 19.17 3.89
C HIS A 225 -10.82 17.75 4.45
N PRO A 226 -10.65 17.62 5.79
CA PRO A 226 -10.68 16.34 6.49
C PRO A 226 -11.90 15.48 6.15
N GLY A 227 -11.80 14.16 6.24
CA GLY A 227 -12.89 13.25 5.86
C GLY A 227 -13.04 13.02 4.35
N LEU A 228 -12.81 14.03 3.52
CA LEU A 228 -13.09 13.98 2.08
C LEU A 228 -11.92 13.51 1.20
N VAL A 229 -12.28 13.02 0.00
CA VAL A 229 -11.34 12.51 -1.02
C VAL A 229 -10.42 13.64 -1.51
N GLN A 230 -9.12 13.38 -1.48
CA GLN A 230 -8.10 14.31 -1.96
C GLN A 230 -7.58 13.84 -3.31
N VAL A 231 -7.72 14.66 -4.35
CA VAL A 231 -7.24 14.35 -5.69
C VAL A 231 -5.80 14.80 -5.85
N GLU A 232 -4.96 13.88 -6.33
CA GLU A 232 -3.59 14.13 -6.72
C GLU A 232 -3.52 14.54 -8.20
N LYS A 233 -4.26 13.85 -9.07
CA LYS A 233 -4.29 14.11 -10.51
C LYS A 233 -5.65 13.82 -11.13
N GLY A 234 -6.07 14.66 -12.07
CA GLY A 234 -7.40 14.60 -12.68
C GLY A 234 -8.44 15.39 -11.86
N PRO A 235 -9.74 15.10 -12.03
CA PRO A 235 -10.31 14.09 -12.92
C PRO A 235 -10.15 14.46 -14.39
N LEU A 236 -10.03 13.45 -15.25
CA LEU A 236 -9.83 13.63 -16.69
C LEU A 236 -10.52 12.52 -17.48
N PHE A 237 -11.05 12.88 -18.65
CA PHE A 237 -11.61 11.93 -19.60
C PHE A 237 -10.69 11.80 -20.81
N ASP A 238 -10.18 10.60 -21.02
CA ASP A 238 -9.39 10.24 -22.19
C ASP A 238 -10.34 9.85 -23.33
N LYS A 239 -10.57 10.78 -24.27
CA LYS A 239 -11.46 10.58 -25.42
C LYS A 239 -10.97 9.43 -26.32
N GLY A 240 -9.65 9.24 -26.45
CA GLY A 240 -9.06 8.20 -27.29
C GLY A 240 -9.30 6.79 -26.74
N LYS A 241 -9.46 6.66 -25.42
CA LYS A 241 -9.70 5.37 -24.76
C LYS A 241 -11.12 5.19 -24.23
N GLY A 242 -11.92 6.25 -24.24
CA GLY A 242 -13.27 6.23 -23.69
C GLY A 242 -13.27 5.97 -22.18
N ILE A 243 -12.29 6.48 -21.44
CA ILE A 243 -12.17 6.27 -19.99
C ILE A 243 -12.12 7.58 -19.21
N TYR A 244 -12.86 7.62 -18.11
CA TYR A 244 -12.69 8.59 -17.04
C TYR A 244 -11.64 8.08 -16.05
N ARG A 245 -10.75 8.95 -15.61
CA ARG A 245 -9.67 8.63 -14.68
C ARG A 245 -9.52 9.72 -13.62
N VAL A 246 -9.30 9.28 -12.38
CA VAL A 246 -8.90 10.14 -11.27
C VAL A 246 -7.87 9.41 -10.41
N VAL A 247 -6.85 10.15 -9.97
CA VAL A 247 -5.83 9.67 -9.03
C VAL A 247 -6.00 10.42 -7.72
N MET A 248 -6.18 9.67 -6.65
CA MET A 248 -6.48 10.19 -5.31
C MET A 248 -5.29 9.89 -4.40
N LYS A 249 -5.02 10.74 -3.41
CA LYS A 249 -4.07 10.40 -2.35
C LYS A 249 -4.68 9.34 -1.44
N THR A 250 -3.93 8.29 -1.15
CA THR A 250 -4.20 7.46 0.04
C THR A 250 -3.92 8.33 1.26
N ARG A 251 -4.78 8.26 2.28
CA ARG A 251 -4.43 8.85 3.58
C ARG A 251 -3.39 7.97 4.25
N ASP A 252 -2.15 8.05 3.80
CA ASP A 252 -1.00 7.36 4.41
C ASP A 252 -0.37 8.18 5.53
N ILE A 253 -1.20 8.76 6.39
CA ILE A 253 -0.66 9.39 7.59
C ILE A 253 -1.03 8.46 8.73
N PRO A 254 -0.14 7.52 9.13
CA PRO A 254 -0.18 7.02 10.48
C PRO A 254 -0.23 8.23 11.40
N CYS A 255 -1.20 8.25 12.31
CA CYS A 255 -1.12 9.16 13.43
C CYS A 255 0.28 9.00 14.07
N MET A 256 1.07 10.07 14.02
CA MET A 256 2.34 10.33 14.70
C MET A 256 3.14 9.08 15.11
N SER A 257 4.35 8.90 14.55
CA SER A 257 5.24 7.80 14.94
C SER A 257 5.64 7.80 16.42
N GLU A 258 5.49 8.93 17.14
CA GLU A 258 5.83 9.05 18.56
C GLU A 258 4.86 10.03 19.26
N LEU A 259 4.13 9.54 20.27
CA LEU A 259 3.27 10.34 21.16
C LEU A 259 4.12 10.97 22.29
N LYS A 260 4.88 12.02 21.94
CA LYS A 260 5.85 12.65 22.86
C LYS A 260 5.25 13.65 23.83
N ASN A 261 4.10 14.22 23.49
CA ASN A 261 3.48 15.31 24.23
C ASN A 261 1.96 15.31 24.02
N GLU A 262 1.27 16.13 24.79
CA GLU A 262 -0.17 16.21 24.81
C GLU A 262 -0.78 16.65 23.46
N ASN A 263 -0.12 17.55 22.72
CA ASN A 263 -0.60 17.95 21.38
C ASN A 263 -0.60 16.78 20.39
N ASN A 264 0.39 15.89 20.49
CA ASN A 264 0.43 14.68 19.66
C ASN A 264 -0.73 13.72 20.01
N VAL A 265 -1.06 13.59 21.30
CA VAL A 265 -2.19 12.78 21.77
C VAL A 265 -3.53 13.39 21.35
N TRP A 266 -3.64 14.71 21.39
CA TRP A 266 -4.81 15.45 20.92
C TRP A 266 -5.06 15.28 19.42
N GLU A 267 -4.03 15.44 18.58
CA GLU A 267 -4.14 15.19 17.15
C GLU A 267 -4.60 13.75 16.92
N MET A 268 -3.95 12.77 17.55
CA MET A 268 -4.37 11.36 17.48
C MET A 268 -5.86 11.18 17.76
N MET A 269 -6.37 11.83 18.79
CA MET A 269 -7.78 11.74 19.16
C MET A 269 -8.71 12.30 18.09
N LYS A 270 -8.35 13.41 17.44
CA LYS A 270 -9.09 13.90 16.27
C LYS A 270 -9.08 12.90 15.13
N TYR A 271 -7.97 12.22 14.88
CA TYR A 271 -7.91 11.18 13.84
C TYR A 271 -8.84 10.01 14.16
N ILE A 272 -8.81 9.48 15.40
CA ILE A 272 -9.65 8.34 15.80
C ILE A 272 -11.14 8.72 15.76
N LEU A 273 -11.52 9.84 16.37
CA LEU A 273 -12.91 10.30 16.41
C LEU A 273 -13.49 10.64 15.02
N THR A 274 -12.63 10.93 14.04
CA THR A 274 -13.03 11.15 12.64
C THR A 274 -12.89 9.90 11.76
N GLY A 275 -12.66 8.72 12.36
CA GLY A 275 -12.63 7.44 11.66
C GLY A 275 -11.37 7.23 10.80
N ARG A 276 -10.24 7.84 11.17
CA ARG A 276 -8.95 7.67 10.48
C ARG A 276 -8.10 6.61 11.17
N ALA A 277 -7.18 6.02 10.41
CA ALA A 277 -6.26 5.00 10.93
C ALA A 277 -5.33 5.59 12.00
N CYS A 278 -5.23 4.90 13.13
CA CYS A 278 -4.28 5.18 14.20
C CYS A 278 -3.35 3.97 14.38
N ASN A 279 -2.09 4.21 14.75
CA ASN A 279 -1.13 3.15 15.05
C ASN A 279 -1.35 2.51 16.43
N GLU A 280 -2.08 3.18 17.32
CA GLU A 280 -2.39 2.64 18.64
C GLU A 280 -3.47 1.57 18.56
N LYS A 281 -3.21 0.44 19.22
CA LYS A 281 -4.17 -0.65 19.34
C LYS A 281 -5.01 -0.45 20.59
N LEU A 282 -6.32 -0.58 20.45
CA LEU A 282 -7.20 -0.86 21.58
C LEU A 282 -6.87 -2.26 22.09
N SER A 283 -5.98 -2.36 23.09
CA SER A 283 -5.63 -3.62 23.75
C SER A 283 -5.97 -3.50 25.23
N GLY A 284 -7.09 -4.09 25.65
CA GLY A 284 -7.51 -4.06 27.05
C GLY A 284 -9.02 -4.15 27.24
N TYR A 285 -9.62 -5.23 26.75
CA TYR A 285 -11.00 -5.55 27.12
C TYR A 285 -11.02 -5.93 28.60
N ASP A 286 -11.83 -5.22 29.40
CA ASP A 286 -12.16 -5.57 30.78
C ASP A 286 -13.67 -5.85 30.93
N ASP A 287 -14.09 -6.27 32.11
CA ASP A 287 -15.49 -6.59 32.42
C ASP A 287 -16.44 -5.40 32.25
N ASN A 288 -15.90 -4.17 32.17
CA ASN A 288 -16.67 -2.96 31.90
C ASN A 288 -16.80 -2.68 30.40
N THR A 289 -16.24 -3.49 29.51
CA THR A 289 -16.37 -3.29 28.06
C THR A 289 -17.76 -3.67 27.54
N LEU A 290 -18.56 -4.36 28.34
CA LEU A 290 -19.94 -4.70 28.04
C LEU A 290 -20.89 -3.97 29.00
N THR A 291 -22.15 -3.89 28.60
CA THR A 291 -23.24 -3.56 29.52
C THR A 291 -23.42 -4.71 30.52
N THR A 292 -24.11 -4.45 31.64
CA THR A 292 -24.44 -5.49 32.63
C THR A 292 -25.21 -6.68 32.03
N ALA A 293 -25.90 -6.45 30.91
CA ALA A 293 -26.62 -7.48 30.16
C ALA A 293 -25.77 -8.15 29.05
N GLY A 294 -24.47 -7.86 28.97
CA GLY A 294 -23.54 -8.48 28.01
C GLY A 294 -23.54 -7.88 26.61
N TYR A 295 -24.25 -6.78 26.37
CA TYR A 295 -24.30 -6.12 25.06
C TYR A 295 -23.23 -5.06 24.89
N TYR A 296 -22.75 -4.91 23.65
CA TYR A 296 -21.87 -3.84 23.21
C TYR A 296 -22.67 -2.65 22.67
N THR A 297 -22.21 -1.42 22.89
CA THR A 297 -22.86 -0.17 22.48
C THR A 297 -21.83 0.83 21.97
N THR A 298 -22.27 1.85 21.24
CA THR A 298 -21.37 2.90 20.70
C THR A 298 -20.66 3.73 21.78
N THR A 299 -21.23 3.84 22.98
CA THR A 299 -20.57 4.49 24.12
C THR A 299 -19.50 3.60 24.77
N LEU A 300 -19.51 2.29 24.50
CA LEU A 300 -18.46 1.36 24.92
C LEU A 300 -17.22 1.43 24.01
N ASP A 301 -17.37 1.84 22.74
CA ASP A 301 -16.23 2.26 21.89
C ASP A 301 -15.51 3.46 22.54
N MET A 302 -16.29 4.43 23.05
CA MET A 302 -15.76 5.62 23.71
C MET A 302 -15.11 5.29 25.06
N TYR A 303 -15.62 4.30 25.79
CA TYR A 303 -14.98 3.75 26.98
C TYR A 303 -13.61 3.17 26.67
N GLN A 304 -13.53 2.31 25.65
CA GLN A 304 -12.27 1.71 25.20
C GLN A 304 -11.26 2.77 24.74
N LEU A 305 -11.75 3.82 24.08
CA LEU A 305 -10.94 4.98 23.71
C LEU A 305 -10.40 5.73 24.95
N GLY A 306 -11.21 5.88 25.99
CA GLY A 306 -10.78 6.43 27.28
C GLY A 306 -9.71 5.59 27.97
N LYS A 307 -9.84 4.25 27.95
CA LYS A 307 -8.83 3.32 28.50
C LYS A 307 -7.50 3.41 27.74
N MET A 308 -7.55 3.55 26.42
CA MET A 308 -6.37 3.78 25.61
C MET A 308 -5.66 5.09 25.98
N LEU A 309 -6.42 6.18 26.19
CA LEU A 309 -5.85 7.45 26.64
C LEU A 309 -5.32 7.41 28.08
N GLU A 310 -5.93 6.64 28.97
CA GLU A 310 -5.44 6.44 30.33
C GLU A 310 -4.03 5.82 30.35
N ALA A 311 -3.74 4.90 29.42
CA ALA A 311 -2.40 4.35 29.22
C ALA A 311 -1.38 5.40 28.76
N LEU A 312 -1.84 6.52 28.20
CA LEU A 312 -1.05 7.67 27.75
C LEU A 312 -1.10 8.84 28.75
N SER A 313 -1.59 8.62 29.98
CA SER A 313 -1.76 9.66 31.00
C SER A 313 -0.48 10.43 31.32
N SER A 314 0.70 9.81 31.20
CA SER A 314 1.99 10.48 31.36
C SER A 314 2.26 11.59 30.32
N GLN A 315 1.53 11.57 29.20
CA GLN A 315 1.62 12.53 28.11
C GLN A 315 0.46 13.54 28.13
N ILE A 316 -0.57 13.32 28.96
CA ILE A 316 -1.73 14.22 29.13
C ILE A 316 -1.57 14.95 30.46
N SER A 317 -1.02 16.16 30.40
CA SER A 317 -0.72 16.97 31.58
C SER A 317 -1.87 17.90 31.98
N SER A 318 -2.67 18.36 31.02
CA SER A 318 -3.74 19.33 31.29
C SER A 318 -4.88 18.71 32.10
N ASP A 319 -5.49 19.53 32.96
CA ASP A 319 -6.69 19.14 33.70
C ASP A 319 -7.88 18.87 32.76
N GLN A 320 -7.94 19.61 31.63
CA GLN A 320 -8.98 19.39 30.62
C GLN A 320 -8.83 18.05 29.91
N GLY A 321 -7.60 17.63 29.61
CA GLY A 321 -7.32 16.33 29.02
C GLY A 321 -7.62 15.19 29.98
N ARG A 322 -7.21 15.32 31.25
CA ARG A 322 -7.58 14.34 32.29
C ARG A 322 -9.10 14.25 32.49
N GLY A 323 -9.79 15.39 32.50
CA GLY A 323 -11.26 15.43 32.56
C GLY A 323 -11.91 14.72 31.37
N PHE A 324 -11.41 14.95 30.16
CA PHE A 324 -11.91 14.29 28.96
C PHE A 324 -11.74 12.76 28.99
N VAL A 325 -10.62 12.26 29.50
CA VAL A 325 -10.40 10.81 29.67
C VAL A 325 -11.43 10.19 30.61
N GLU A 326 -11.74 10.85 31.72
CA GLU A 326 -12.77 10.38 32.64
C GLU A 326 -14.18 10.45 32.05
N GLU A 327 -14.49 11.48 31.26
CA GLU A 327 -15.77 11.58 30.54
C GLU A 327 -15.94 10.45 29.52
N LEU A 328 -14.88 10.08 28.79
CA LEU A 328 -14.88 8.92 27.90
C LEU A 328 -15.14 7.61 28.66
N LYS A 329 -14.43 7.40 29.77
CA LYS A 329 -14.59 6.22 30.63
C LYS A 329 -15.95 6.17 31.35
N SER A 330 -16.69 7.27 31.41
CA SER A 330 -18.02 7.31 32.03
C SER A 330 -19.10 6.57 31.23
N LYS A 331 -18.82 6.18 29.97
CA LYS A 331 -19.77 5.57 29.02
C LYS A 331 -20.97 6.47 28.67
N LYS A 332 -20.89 7.77 28.95
CA LYS A 332 -21.95 8.76 28.65
C LYS A 332 -21.62 9.64 27.45
N LEU A 333 -20.34 9.79 27.13
CA LEU A 333 -19.89 10.64 26.03
C LEU A 333 -20.01 9.87 24.70
N THR A 334 -20.73 10.45 23.73
CA THR A 334 -20.78 9.93 22.36
C THR A 334 -19.62 10.48 21.52
N ALA A 335 -19.29 9.85 20.39
CA ALA A 335 -18.25 10.36 19.49
C ALA A 335 -18.53 11.79 19.01
N GLU A 336 -19.80 12.13 18.75
CA GLU A 336 -20.19 13.49 18.35
C GLU A 336 -19.96 14.52 19.46
N LEU A 337 -20.30 14.19 20.71
CA LEU A 337 -20.06 15.08 21.84
C LEU A 337 -18.57 15.18 22.17
N ALA A 338 -17.83 14.09 22.02
CA ALA A 338 -16.37 14.09 22.18
C ALA A 338 -15.69 15.01 21.16
N LEU A 339 -16.13 15.02 19.90
CA LEU A 339 -15.64 15.95 18.87
C LEU A 339 -15.94 17.42 19.18
N LYS A 340 -16.96 17.70 20.00
CA LYS A 340 -17.34 19.06 20.42
C LYS A 340 -16.66 19.49 21.72
N HIS A 341 -16.02 18.56 22.43
CA HIS A 341 -15.43 18.80 23.74
C HIS A 341 -14.32 19.85 23.68
N SER A 342 -14.20 20.69 24.72
CA SER A 342 -13.26 21.82 24.79
C SER A 342 -11.80 21.38 24.63
N TRP A 343 -11.43 20.23 25.19
CA TRP A 343 -10.09 19.67 25.00
C TRP A 343 -9.78 19.32 23.53
N ILE A 344 -10.78 18.86 22.76
CA ILE A 344 -10.64 18.55 21.32
C ILE A 344 -10.71 19.84 20.48
N ASN A 345 -11.58 20.76 20.85
CA ASN A 345 -11.79 22.04 20.16
C ASN A 345 -11.07 23.22 20.81
N HIS A 346 -9.95 22.97 21.50
CA HIS A 346 -9.10 24.06 21.96
C HIS A 346 -8.81 24.98 20.78
N SER A 347 -9.21 26.25 20.96
CA SER A 347 -9.32 27.28 19.94
C SER A 347 -8.15 27.22 18.96
N SER A 348 -8.47 26.92 17.71
CA SER A 348 -7.61 27.12 16.54
C SER A 348 -7.14 28.55 16.40
#